data_AF-A0A0F4PP77-F1
#
_entry.id   AF-A0A0F4PP77-F1
#
_cell.length_a   1.000
_cell.length_b   1.000
_cell.length_c   1.000
_cell.angle_alpha   90.00
_cell.angle_beta   90.00
_cell.angle_gamma   90.00
#
_symmetry.space_group_name_H-M   'P 1'
#
loop_
_entity.id
_entity.type
_entity.pdbx_description
1 polymer ?
#
loop_
_entity_poly.entity_id
_entity_poly.type
_entity_poly.pdbx_seq_one_letter_code
_entity_poly.pdbx_strand_id
1 'polypeptide(L)'
;MDKVERIRDDIASLQDAIVNDSLSDALELQQRIDEQLRSLNANEVSANESELAAMFEQLGSIMAQAESKRTNVKRDLSNFTANQSKLRAYDIPR
;
A
#
# COMPACT_ATOMS: atom_id res chain seq x y z
N MET A 1 20.67 2.37 -15.19
CA MET A 1 19.28 1.99 -14.92
C MET A 1 18.37 3.11 -15.39
N ASP A 2 17.45 2.75 -16.28
CA ASP A 2 16.37 3.64 -16.72
C ASP A 2 15.57 4.11 -15.48
N LYS A 3 15.01 5.32 -15.51
CA LYS A 3 14.12 5.78 -14.43
C LYS A 3 12.84 4.97 -14.39
N VAL A 4 12.32 4.60 -15.56
CA VAL A 4 11.07 3.82 -15.67
C VAL A 4 11.28 2.41 -15.12
N GLU A 5 12.41 1.78 -15.42
CA GLU A 5 12.79 0.48 -14.87
C GLU A 5 12.90 0.52 -13.33
N ARG A 6 13.48 1.60 -12.77
CA ARG A 6 13.51 1.80 -11.30
C ARG A 6 12.12 1.95 -10.69
N ILE A 7 11.23 2.70 -11.34
CA ILE A 7 9.84 2.82 -10.91
C ILE A 7 9.17 1.44 -10.91
N ARG A 8 9.44 0.60 -11.92
CA ARG A 8 8.93 -0.77 -12.00
C ARG A 8 9.36 -1.62 -10.81
N ASP A 9 10.65 -1.59 -10.50
CA ASP A 9 11.24 -2.36 -9.41
C ASP A 9 10.73 -1.88 -8.04
N ASP A 10 10.58 -0.57 -7.87
CA ASP A 10 10.00 0.03 -6.66
C ASP A 10 8.51 -0.37 -6.52
N ILE A 11 7.72 -0.43 -7.60
CA ILE A 11 6.32 -0.92 -7.58
C ILE A 11 6.23 -2.40 -7.20
N ALA A 12 7.12 -3.24 -7.74
CA ALA A 12 7.18 -4.65 -7.36
C ALA A 12 7.53 -4.80 -5.86
N SER A 13 8.49 -4.02 -5.38
CA SER A 13 8.86 -3.99 -3.96
C SER A 13 7.72 -3.49 -3.08
N LEU A 14 6.93 -2.51 -3.56
CA LEU A 14 5.75 -2.01 -2.86
C LEU A 14 4.68 -3.10 -2.74
N GLN A 15 4.43 -3.86 -3.80
CA GLN A 15 3.51 -4.99 -3.77
C GLN A 15 3.94 -6.04 -2.73
N ASP A 16 5.22 -6.35 -2.66
CA ASP A 16 5.77 -7.28 -1.66
C ASP A 16 5.65 -6.72 -0.24
N ALA A 17 5.94 -5.43 -0.03
CA ALA A 17 5.79 -4.79 1.28
C ALA A 17 4.33 -4.82 1.76
N ILE A 18 3.37 -4.58 0.85
CA ILE A 18 1.94 -4.69 1.16
C ILE A 18 1.55 -6.13 1.48
N VAL A 19 2.05 -7.13 0.74
CA VAL A 19 1.75 -8.55 1.02
C VAL A 19 2.29 -8.97 2.39
N ASN A 20 3.52 -8.57 2.71
CA ASN A 20 4.22 -8.93 3.94
C ASN A 20 3.90 -8.05 5.16
N ASP A 21 2.90 -7.16 5.04
CA ASP A 21 2.47 -6.24 6.11
C ASP A 21 3.57 -5.30 6.63
N SER A 22 4.59 -5.02 5.81
CA SER A 22 5.62 -4.02 6.13
C SER A 22 5.16 -2.62 5.75
N LEU A 23 4.30 -2.03 6.60
CA LEU A 23 3.67 -0.73 6.33
C LEU A 23 4.65 0.44 6.26
N SER A 24 5.73 0.41 7.06
CA SER A 24 6.76 1.44 7.03
C SER A 24 7.49 1.45 5.69
N ASP A 25 7.93 0.28 5.23
CA ASP A 25 8.62 0.14 3.94
C ASP A 25 7.69 0.51 2.78
N ALA A 26 6.40 0.12 2.86
CA ALA A 26 5.41 0.46 1.85
C ALA A 26 5.21 1.99 1.71
N LEU A 27 5.21 2.73 2.82
CA LEU A 27 5.08 4.20 2.80
C LEU A 27 6.30 4.87 2.16
N GLU A 28 7.52 4.41 2.49
CA GLU A 28 8.74 4.94 1.91
C GLU A 28 8.81 4.67 0.40
N LEU A 29 8.42 3.47 -0.02
CA LEU A 29 8.36 3.10 -1.44
C LEU A 29 7.31 3.92 -2.19
N GLN A 30 6.12 4.13 -1.61
CA GLN A 30 5.08 4.94 -2.23
C GLN A 30 5.54 6.40 -2.45
N GLN A 31 6.18 7.02 -1.44
CA GLN A 31 6.72 8.38 -1.59
C GLN A 31 7.78 8.45 -2.69
N ARG A 32 8.67 7.46 -2.73
CA ARG A 32 9.73 7.38 -3.74
C ARG A 32 9.18 7.22 -5.16
N ILE A 33 8.19 6.35 -5.34
CA ILE A 33 7.51 6.15 -6.63
C ILE A 33 6.84 7.46 -7.08
N ASP A 34 6.15 8.15 -6.18
CA ASP A 34 5.50 9.44 -6.47
C ASP A 34 6.51 10.51 -6.91
N GLU A 35 7.66 10.61 -6.22
CA GLU A 35 8.74 11.52 -6.60
C GLU A 35 9.33 11.18 -7.96
N GLN A 36 9.60 9.90 -8.22
CA GLN A 36 10.16 9.43 -9.47
C GLN A 36 9.21 9.69 -10.64
N LEU A 37 7.92 9.38 -10.51
CA LEU A 37 6.90 9.63 -11.52
C LEU A 37 6.80 11.11 -11.87
N ARG A 38 6.84 12.00 -10.88
CA ARG A 38 6.85 13.47 -11.09
C ARG A 38 8.13 13.99 -11.74
N SER A 39 9.23 13.25 -11.61
CA SER A 39 10.53 13.59 -12.19
C SER A 39 10.69 13.15 -13.66
N LEU A 40 9.73 12.41 -14.20
CA LEU A 40 9.72 12.01 -15.60
C LEU A 40 9.45 13.21 -16.50
N ASN A 41 10.26 13.35 -17.55
CA ASN A 41 10.03 14.35 -18.59
C ASN A 41 9.12 13.81 -19.71
N ALA A 42 8.65 14.70 -20.58
CA ALA A 42 7.71 14.33 -21.66
C ALA A 42 8.25 13.28 -22.63
N ASN A 43 9.55 13.25 -22.90
CA ASN A 43 10.16 12.25 -23.78
C ASN A 43 10.22 10.89 -23.09
N GLU A 44 10.58 10.85 -21.80
CA GLU A 44 10.55 9.63 -20.98
C GLU A 44 9.13 9.06 -20.88
N VAL A 45 8.12 9.92 -20.73
CA VAL A 45 6.71 9.52 -20.71
C VAL A 45 6.26 8.98 -22.07
N SER A 46 6.51 9.71 -23.15
CA SER A 46 6.08 9.31 -24.50
C SER A 46 6.78 8.04 -24.98
N ALA A 47 8.05 7.84 -24.63
CA ALA A 47 8.79 6.63 -25.00
C ALA A 47 8.31 5.37 -24.26
N ASN A 48 7.70 5.54 -23.08
CA ASN A 48 7.33 4.44 -22.18
C ASN A 48 5.84 4.39 -21.86
N GLU A 49 4.98 4.99 -22.69
CA GLU A 49 3.56 5.18 -22.42
C GLU A 49 2.83 3.88 -22.05
N SER A 50 3.03 2.81 -22.83
CA SER A 50 2.42 1.51 -22.57
C SER A 50 2.86 0.89 -21.25
N GLU A 51 4.09 1.17 -20.83
CA GLU A 51 4.65 0.61 -19.61
C GLU A 51 4.16 1.36 -18.38
N LEU A 52 4.15 2.70 -18.46
CA LEU A 52 3.58 3.56 -17.43
C LEU A 52 2.07 3.28 -17.24
N ALA A 53 1.34 2.96 -18.31
CA ALA A 53 -0.05 2.54 -18.22
C ALA A 53 -0.20 1.22 -17.43
N ALA A 54 0.64 0.21 -17.72
CA ALA A 54 0.63 -1.06 -16.99
C ALA A 54 1.01 -0.86 -15.50
N MET A 55 2.00 -0.02 -15.21
CA MET A 55 2.35 0.36 -13.84
C MET A 55 1.20 1.03 -13.10
N PHE A 56 0.45 1.90 -13.78
CA PHE A 56 -0.72 2.56 -13.20
C PHE A 56 -1.81 1.54 -12.82
N GLU A 57 -2.07 0.54 -13.66
CA GLU A 57 -2.99 -0.55 -13.34
C GLU A 57 -2.51 -1.36 -12.12
N GLN A 58 -1.21 -1.66 -12.06
CA GLN A 58 -0.61 -2.34 -10.90
C GLN A 58 -0.78 -1.55 -9.61
N LEU A 59 -0.49 -0.24 -9.62
CA LEU A 59 -0.70 0.64 -8.48
C LEU A 59 -2.17 0.66 -8.04
N GLY A 60 -3.11 0.65 -8.98
CA GLY A 60 -4.54 0.55 -8.69
C GLY A 60 -4.91 -0.76 -7.96
N SER A 61 -4.33 -1.89 -8.39
CA SER A 61 -4.50 -3.18 -7.71
C SER A 61 -3.93 -3.18 -6.29
N ILE A 62 -2.71 -2.64 -6.12
CA ILE A 62 -2.06 -2.49 -4.81
C ILE A 62 -2.93 -1.64 -3.87
N MET A 63 -3.46 -0.52 -4.35
CA MET A 63 -4.38 0.32 -3.56
C MET A 63 -5.61 -0.45 -3.11
N ALA A 64 -6.23 -1.24 -3.99
CA ALA A 64 -7.40 -2.04 -3.63
C ALA A 64 -7.07 -3.10 -2.55
N GLN A 65 -5.89 -3.72 -2.63
CA GLN A 65 -5.43 -4.66 -1.61
C GLN A 65 -5.17 -3.98 -0.27
N ALA A 66 -4.49 -2.83 -0.27
CA ALA A 66 -4.23 -2.05 0.93
C ALA A 66 -5.54 -1.60 1.62
N GLU A 67 -6.53 -1.19 0.84
CA GLU A 67 -7.85 -0.80 1.34
C GLU A 67 -8.61 -1.98 1.97
N SER A 68 -8.53 -3.16 1.35
CA SER A 68 -9.09 -4.40 1.90
C SER A 68 -8.44 -4.75 3.25
N LYS A 69 -7.10 -4.70 3.33
CA LYS A 69 -6.36 -4.91 4.58
C LYS A 69 -6.76 -3.92 5.67
N ARG A 70 -6.84 -2.62 5.33
CA ARG A 70 -7.31 -1.56 6.24
C ARG A 70 -8.70 -1.86 6.80
N THR A 71 -9.61 -2.31 5.94
CA THR A 71 -10.98 -2.66 6.32
C THR A 71 -11.02 -3.85 7.28
N ASN A 72 -10.17 -4.86 7.05
CA ASN A 72 -10.06 -6.01 7.94
C ASN A 72 -9.50 -5.62 9.31
N VAL A 73 -8.40 -4.85 9.35
CA VAL A 73 -7.83 -4.35 10.61
C VAL A 73 -8.86 -3.52 11.40
N LYS A 74 -9.62 -2.65 10.73
CA LYS A 74 -10.69 -1.88 11.38
C LYS A 74 -11.76 -2.79 12.00
N ARG A 75 -12.13 -3.87 11.30
CA ARG A 75 -13.10 -4.87 11.80
C ARG A 75 -12.55 -5.59 13.02
N ASP A 76 -11.29 -6.03 12.97
CA ASP A 76 -10.64 -6.75 14.06
C ASP A 76 -10.48 -5.87 15.31
N LEU A 77 -10.13 -4.59 15.13
CA LEU A 77 -10.09 -3.61 16.24
C LEU A 77 -11.46 -3.38 16.86
N SER A 78 -12.51 -3.32 16.03
CA SER A 78 -13.90 -3.18 16.52
C SER A 78 -14.30 -4.41 17.34
N ASN A 79 -13.98 -5.61 16.85
CA ASN A 79 -14.23 -6.87 17.56
C ASN A 79 -13.44 -6.95 18.88
N PHE A 80 -12.17 -6.57 18.86
CA PHE A 80 -11.33 -6.51 20.06
C PHE A 80 -11.93 -5.57 21.11
N THR A 81 -12.32 -4.35 20.71
CA THR A 81 -12.94 -3.36 21.61
C THR A 81 -14.28 -3.87 22.19
N ALA A 82 -15.10 -4.52 21.37
CA ALA A 82 -16.36 -5.12 21.81
C ALA A 82 -16.12 -6.25 22.82
N ASN A 83 -15.13 -7.12 22.58
CA ASN A 83 -14.78 -8.21 23.48
C ASN A 83 -14.17 -7.70 24.80
N GLN A 84 -13.32 -6.67 24.75
CA GLN A 84 -12.80 -6.02 25.95
C GLN A 84 -13.92 -5.42 26.80
N SER A 85 -14.91 -4.79 26.17
CA SER A 85 -16.07 -4.22 26.86
C SER A 85 -16.93 -5.30 27.55
N LYS A 86 -17.12 -6.46 26.90
CA LYS A 86 -17.79 -7.62 27.51
C LYS A 86 -17.02 -8.16 28.71
N LEU A 87 -15.69 -8.35 28.59
CA LEU A 87 -14.86 -8.84 29.70
C LEU A 87 -14.93 -7.94 30.94
N ARG A 88 -14.86 -6.62 30.75
CA ARG A 88 -15.02 -5.66 31.85
C ARG A 88 -16.42 -5.68 32.48
N ALA A 89 -17.46 -6.02 31.71
CA ALA A 89 -18.80 -6.19 32.25
C ALA A 89 -18.97 -7.49 33.06
N TYR A 90 -18.10 -8.49 32.87
CA TYR A 90 -18.05 -9.72 33.67
C TYR A 90 -17.14 -9.61 34.90
N ASP A 91 -16.13 -8.74 34.89
CA ASP A 91 -15.36 -8.32 36.09
C ASP A 91 -16.21 -7.41 37.00
N ILE A 92 -17.34 -7.94 37.47
CA ILE A 92 -18.10 -7.35 38.58
C ILE A 92 -17.37 -7.72 39.88
N PRO A 93 -16.99 -6.76 40.74
CA PRO A 93 -16.23 -7.05 41.96
C PRO A 93 -17.00 -7.98 42.91
N ARG A 94 -16.28 -8.90 43.56
CA ARG A 94 -16.76 -9.55 44.80
C ARG A 94 -16.68 -8.59 45.97
#